data_AF-A0A920MEJ5-F1
#
_entry.id   AF-A0A920MEJ5-F1
#
_cell.length_a   1.000
_cell.length_b   1.000
_cell.length_c   1.000
_cell.angle_alpha   90.00
_cell.angle_beta   90.00
_cell.angle_gamma   90.00
#
_symmetry.space_group_name_H-M   'P 1'
#
loop_
_entity.id
_entity.type
_entity.pdbx_description
1 polymer ?
#
loop_
_entity_poly.entity_id
_entity_poly.type
_entity_poly.pdbx_seq_one_letter_code
_entity_poly.pdbx_strand_id
1 'polypeptide(L)' 'MSHRYFSFLIFLSSFLFIEVTLAKTVLVTGSNRGMGLEFVSQYAEKGWNVIATSRSPSDDNDLINLAKGIQTFRLKKWM' A
#
# COMPACT_ATOMS: atom_id res chain seq x y z
N MET A 1 30.71 10.22 32.12
CA MET A 1 29.31 10.72 32.08
C MET A 1 28.78 10.93 30.65
N SER A 2 29.62 10.95 29.60
CA SER A 2 29.25 11.25 28.20
C SER A 2 28.71 10.07 27.37
N HIS A 3 29.09 8.82 27.63
CA HIS A 3 28.68 7.67 26.81
C HIS A 3 27.17 7.34 26.88
N ARG A 4 26.52 7.60 28.01
CA ARG A 4 25.09 7.26 28.20
C ARG A 4 24.15 8.11 27.35
N TYR A 5 24.53 9.36 27.09
CA TYR A 5 23.78 10.26 26.21
C TYR A 5 23.98 9.93 24.73
N PHE A 6 25.16 9.42 24.36
CA PHE A 6 25.45 9.03 22.98
C PHE A 6 24.63 7.81 22.55
N SER A 7 24.54 6.77 23.38
CA SER A 7 23.65 5.63 23.11
C SER A 7 22.17 6.02 23.13
N PHE A 8 21.77 6.96 23.99
CA PHE A 8 20.39 7.48 24.02
C PHE A 8 20.04 8.24 22.73
N LEU A 9 20.96 9.04 22.20
CA LEU A 9 20.80 9.74 20.93
C LEU A 9 20.68 8.79 19.73
N ILE A 10 21.47 7.70 19.68
CA ILE A 10 21.37 6.67 18.62
C ILE A 10 20.03 5.91 18.70
N PHE A 11 19.56 5.63 19.91
CA PHE A 11 18.28 4.98 20.13
C PHE A 11 17.11 5.90 19.71
N LEU A 12 17.17 7.18 20.09
CA LEU A 12 16.18 8.19 19.74
C LEU A 12 16.17 8.50 18.24
N SER A 13 17.34 8.53 17.57
CA SER A 13 17.42 8.72 16.12
C SER A 13 16.90 7.54 15.32
N SER A 14 17.13 6.32 15.80
CA SER A 14 16.58 5.10 15.18
C SER A 14 15.06 5.05 15.29
N PHE A 15 14.53 5.55 16.41
CA PHE A 15 13.09 5.68 16.63
C PHE A 15 12.45 6.73 15.69
N LEU A 16 13.13 7.86 15.46
CA LEU A 16 12.66 8.92 14.56
C LEU A 16 12.63 8.48 13.08
N PHE A 17 13.42 7.48 12.70
CA PHE A 17 13.52 7.02 11.31
C PHE A 17 12.41 6.04 10.90
N ILE A 18 11.63 5.52 11.86
CA ILE A 18 10.60 4.49 11.60
C ILE A 18 9.33 5.08 10.95
N GLU A 19 9.09 6.40 11.04
CA GLU A 19 7.83 7.00 10.56
C GLU A 19 7.87 7.62 9.15
N VAL A 20 9.03 7.75 8.49
CA VAL A 20 9.12 8.48 7.20
C VAL A 20 8.68 7.64 5.98
N THR A 21 8.28 6.38 6.16
CA THR A 21 7.56 5.64 5.11
C THR A 21 6.07 5.97 5.15
N LEU A 22 5.71 7.22 4.85
CA LEU A 22 4.33 7.57 4.49
C LEU A 22 3.92 6.67 3.32
N ALA A 23 2.95 5.78 3.55
CA ALA A 23 2.47 4.82 2.57
C ALA A 23 2.12 5.55 1.25
N LYS A 24 2.86 5.23 0.18
CA LYS A 24 2.69 5.85 -1.13
C LYS A 24 1.34 5.43 -1.70
N THR A 25 0.57 6.38 -2.23
CA THR A 25 -0.74 6.08 -2.87
C THR A 25 -0.56 5.95 -4.38
N VAL A 26 -1.17 4.92 -4.98
CA VAL A 26 -1.14 4.67 -6.43
C VAL A 26 -2.55 4.45 -6.97
N LEU A 27 -2.85 5.03 -8.13
CA LEU A 27 -4.07 4.77 -8.90
C LEU A 27 -3.73 3.80 -10.04
N VAL A 28 -4.41 2.66 -10.08
CA VAL A 28 -4.26 1.69 -11.17
C VAL A 28 -5.50 1.72 -12.04
N THR A 29 -5.32 2.05 -13.32
CA THR A 29 -6.38 2.03 -14.34
C THR A 29 -6.47 0.66 -15.01
N GLY A 30 -7.69 0.13 -15.21
CA GLY A 30 -7.86 -1.18 -15.87
C GLY A 30 -7.38 -2.34 -15.01
N SER A 31 -7.70 -2.33 -13.71
CA SER A 31 -7.23 -3.30 -12.72
C SER A 31 -7.98 -4.64 -12.74
N ASN A 32 -8.92 -4.84 -13.65
CA ASN A 32 -9.82 -5.99 -13.63
C ASN A 32 -9.16 -7.30 -14.09
N ARG A 33 -8.04 -7.23 -14.83
CA ARG A 33 -7.32 -8.41 -15.34
C ARG A 33 -5.91 -8.07 -15.83
N GLY A 34 -5.12 -9.10 -16.11
CA GLY A 34 -3.78 -8.96 -16.72
C GLY A 34 -2.84 -8.11 -15.88
N MET A 35 -2.04 -7.26 -16.53
CA MET A 35 -1.03 -6.43 -15.85
C MET A 35 -1.61 -5.47 -14.82
N GLY A 36 -2.82 -4.93 -15.05
CA GLY A 36 -3.46 -4.02 -14.10
C GLY A 36 -3.79 -4.70 -12.78
N LEU A 37 -4.21 -5.96 -12.81
CA LEU A 37 -4.47 -6.76 -11.60
C LEU A 37 -3.16 -7.09 -10.87
N GLU A 38 -2.12 -7.48 -11.62
CA GLU A 38 -0.80 -7.79 -11.06
C GLU A 38 -0.16 -6.58 -10.38
N PHE A 39 -0.26 -5.38 -10.97
CA PHE A 39 0.22 -4.16 -10.34
C PHE A 39 -0.49 -3.86 -9.02
N VAL A 40 -1.80 -4.10 -8.94
CA VAL A 40 -2.52 -3.95 -7.68
C VAL A 40 -1.95 -4.88 -6.61
N SER A 41 -1.68 -6.15 -6.95
CA SER A 41 -1.08 -7.12 -6.02
C SER A 41 0.29 -6.64 -5.53
N GLN A 42 1.19 -6.30 -6.45
CA GLN A 42 2.57 -5.93 -6.09
C GLN A 42 2.65 -4.63 -5.29
N TYR A 43 1.82 -3.62 -5.61
CA TYR A 43 1.79 -2.39 -4.82
C TYR A 43 1.19 -2.62 -3.43
N ALA A 44 0.13 -3.42 -3.34
CA ALA A 44 -0.46 -3.79 -2.06
C ALA A 44 0.53 -4.56 -1.16
N GLU A 45 1.25 -5.54 -1.71
CA GLU A 45 2.30 -6.29 -0.99
C GLU A 45 3.43 -5.38 -0.49
N LYS A 46 3.73 -4.30 -1.21
CA LYS A 46 4.69 -3.27 -0.79
C LYS A 46 4.15 -2.32 0.27
N GLY A 47 2.90 -2.51 0.73
CA GLY A 47 2.24 -1.66 1.73
C GLY A 47 1.77 -0.30 1.18
N TRP A 48 1.62 -0.17 -0.13
CA TRP A 48 1.11 1.06 -0.75
C TRP A 48 -0.41 1.13 -0.58
N ASN A 49 -0.94 2.35 -0.59
CA ASN A 49 -2.38 2.57 -0.68
C ASN A 49 -2.81 2.48 -2.15
N VAL A 50 -3.55 1.44 -2.51
CA VAL A 50 -3.91 1.18 -3.91
C VAL A 50 -5.37 1.56 -4.16
N ILE A 51 -5.56 2.47 -5.12
CA ILE A 51 -6.87 2.79 -5.71
C ILE A 51 -6.95 2.01 -7.01
N ALA A 52 -7.65 0.87 -6.99
CA ALA A 52 -7.89 0.10 -8.20
C ALA A 52 -9.22 0.45 -8.84
N THR A 53 -9.26 0.27 -10.16
CA THR A 53 -10.38 0.73 -10.95
C THR A 53 -10.91 -0.35 -11.86
N SER A 54 -12.23 -0.38 -11.96
CA SER A 54 -12.97 -1.28 -12.83
C SER A 54 -14.20 -0.61 -13.37
N ARG A 55 -14.65 -1.02 -14.56
CA ARG A 55 -15.94 -0.61 -15.14
C ARG A 55 -17.12 -1.30 -14.42
N SER A 56 -16.94 -2.55 -14.01
CA SER A 56 -17.96 -3.39 -13.38
C SER A 56 -17.41 -4.05 -12.11
N PRO A 57 -17.18 -3.28 -11.03
CA PRO A 57 -16.52 -3.79 -9.83
C PRO A 57 -17.30 -4.88 -9.09
N SER A 58 -18.60 -5.08 -9.38
CA SER A 58 -19.41 -6.17 -8.82
C SER A 58 -19.04 -7.54 -9.39
N ASP A 59 -18.49 -7.57 -10.61
CA ASP A 59 -18.32 -8.80 -11.38
C ASP A 59 -16.84 -9.23 -11.45
N ASP A 60 -15.93 -8.40 -10.94
CA ASP A 60 -14.49 -8.64 -10.95
C ASP A 60 -14.04 -9.48 -9.75
N ASN A 61 -14.39 -10.77 -9.78
CA ASN A 61 -14.10 -11.72 -8.70
C ASN A 61 -12.62 -11.71 -8.26
N ASP A 62 -11.69 -11.63 -9.21
CA ASP A 62 -10.25 -11.61 -8.91
C ASP A 62 -9.85 -10.36 -8.11
N LEU A 63 -10.34 -9.19 -8.54
CA LEU A 63 -10.07 -7.92 -7.88
C LEU A 63 -10.78 -7.84 -6.50
N ILE A 64 -11.99 -8.41 -6.39
CA ILE A 64 -12.73 -8.55 -5.12
C ILE A 64 -11.99 -9.49 -4.15
N ASN A 65 -11.47 -10.62 -4.64
CA ASN A 65 -10.74 -11.56 -3.81
C ASN A 65 -9.44 -10.94 -3.29
N LEU A 66 -8.73 -10.21 -4.15
CA LEU A 66 -7.55 -9.45 -3.76
C LEU A 66 -7.88 -8.37 -2.71
N ALA A 67 -9.01 -7.68 -2.86
CA ALA A 67 -9.51 -6.70 -1.89
C ALA A 67 -9.71 -7.28 -0.47
N LYS A 68 -10.20 -8.53 -0.37
CA LYS A 68 -10.49 -9.17 0.93
C LYS A 68 -9.23 -9.50 1.72
N GLY A 69 -8.10 -9.69 1.04
CA GLY A 69 -6.82 -10.02 1.68
C GLY A 69 -5.99 -8.82 2.13
N ILE A 70 -6.36 -7.59 1.73
CA ILE A 70 -5.51 -6.40 1.86
C ILE A 70 -6.27 -5.28 2.59
N GLN A 71 -5.68 -4.75 3.68
CA GLN A 71 -6.31 -3.70 4.51
C GLN A 71 -6.35 -2.31 3.84
N THR A 72 -5.52 -2.05 2.83
CA THR A 72 -5.31 -0.70 2.25
C THR A 72 -5.72 -0.64 0.78
N PHE A 73 -7.00 -0.92 0.51
CA PHE A 73 -7.53 -1.02 -0.85
C PHE A 73 -8.86 -0.28 -1.02
N ARG A 74 -8.98 0.57 -2.05
CA ARG A 74 -10.24 1.27 -2.38
C ARG A 74 -10.64 1.03 -3.83
N LEU A 75 -11.69 0.25 -4.03
CA LEU A 75 -12.34 0.07 -5.34
C LEU A 75 -13.10 1.31 -5.75
N LYS A 76 -12.86 1.79 -6.98
CA LYS A 76 -13.71 2.80 -7.62
C LYS A 76 -14.22 2.33 -8.98
N LYS A 77 -15.52 2.53 -9.20
CA LYS A 77 -16.16 2.39 -10.51
C LYS A 77 -15.62 3.49 -11.45
N TRP A 78 -15.19 3.12 -12.64
CA TRP A 78 -14.88 4.05 -13.73
C TRP A 78 -16.13 4.35 -14.55
N MET A 79 -16.23 5.62 -14.98
CA MET A 79 -17.33 6.16 -15.78
C MET A 79 -17.48 5.44 -17.12
#